data_AF-A0A5N6N2C3-F1
#
_entry.id   AF-A0A5N6N2C3-F1
#
_cell.length_a   1.000
_cell.length_b   1.000
_cell.length_c   1.000
_cell.angle_alpha   90.00
_cell.angle_beta   90.00
_cell.angle_gamma   90.00
#
_symmetry.space_group_name_H-M   'P 1'
#
loop_
_entity.id
_entity.type
_entity.pdbx_description
1 polymer ?
#
loop_
_entity_poly.entity_id
_entity_poly.type
_entity_poly.pdbx_seq_one_letter_code
_entity_poly.pdbx_strand_id
1 'polypeptide(L)'
;MGILHEDVVIIKQTEKEDEATVITINCPDKTGLGCDLCRIILLFGLSIVRGDVSTDGKWCYIVFWVAGKPSTKWSLLKKRLLEACPSCSSANTLIYYPAELQPPKPPDVFLLKFCGHDRQGLLHDVTRVLCELELIIQRVKVSTTPDGMVMDLFFITDARELLHTETRKDDTYHHLRAIVGDSMVSCDIEMVCPDITACSQGPPFLIPPAITEDTFNLEMLDQYQNGSGHSNHVPVMIDNSLSPVHTLVQIVCHDHKGLLYDIMRTLKDYNIQISYGRFAAKEKMDCEIDLFIVQADGKKIVDPSKQNALCSRIRMELFRPLRVALVNRGPDPELLVANPVELCGKGRPLVFYDITLALKMLDTGIFSAEISRHMIGGREWEVYRVLLDEGDGFSVPRSKIEEAVWRNLMGWE
;
A
#
# COMPACT_ATOMS: atom_id res chain seq x y z
N MET A 1 15.18 -17.32 28.38
CA MET A 1 16.19 -16.28 28.13
C MET A 1 15.50 -15.15 27.40
N GLY A 2 15.55 -13.92 27.90
CA GLY A 2 14.89 -12.78 27.26
C GLY A 2 15.64 -12.39 25.99
N ILE A 3 14.91 -12.24 24.88
CA ILE A 3 15.43 -11.58 23.67
C ILE A 3 15.67 -10.12 24.05
N LEU A 4 16.88 -9.61 23.82
CA LEU A 4 17.14 -8.18 24.03
C LEU A 4 16.35 -7.39 22.99
N HIS A 5 15.85 -6.20 23.36
CA HIS A 5 15.02 -5.38 22.45
C HIS A 5 15.73 -5.05 21.12
N GLU A 6 17.07 -5.05 21.10
CA GLU A 6 17.88 -4.82 19.90
C GLU A 6 17.95 -6.02 18.94
N ASP A 7 17.65 -7.23 19.43
CA ASP A 7 17.70 -8.49 18.68
C ASP A 7 16.37 -8.82 17.98
N VAL A 8 15.32 -8.06 18.25
CA VAL A 8 13.98 -8.26 17.66
C VAL A 8 13.99 -8.01 16.16
N VAL A 9 14.70 -6.97 15.71
CA VAL A 9 14.85 -6.62 14.29
C VAL A 9 16.33 -6.42 13.97
N ILE A 10 16.89 -7.27 13.12
CA ILE A 10 18.28 -7.23 12.70
C ILE A 10 18.31 -6.94 11.20
N ILE A 11 19.04 -5.90 10.79
CA ILE A 11 19.25 -5.56 9.38
C ILE A 11 20.72 -5.76 9.07
N LYS A 12 21.04 -6.70 8.18
CA LYS A 12 22.38 -6.98 7.68
C LYS A 12 22.49 -6.45 6.26
N GLN A 13 23.11 -5.29 6.12
CA GLN A 13 23.40 -4.67 4.83
C GLN A 13 24.60 -5.37 4.18
N THR A 14 24.57 -5.46 2.87
CA THR A 14 25.61 -6.03 2.00
C THR A 14 26.37 -4.88 1.33
N GLU A 15 27.69 -5.03 1.18
CA GLU A 15 28.52 -4.00 0.53
C GLU A 15 28.49 -4.07 -1.01
N LYS A 16 27.96 -5.16 -1.57
CA LYS A 16 27.85 -5.36 -3.02
C LYS A 16 26.48 -4.87 -3.50
N GLU A 17 26.47 -4.07 -4.57
CA GLU A 17 25.26 -3.48 -5.15
C GLU A 17 24.22 -4.54 -5.60
N ASP A 18 24.66 -5.74 -5.99
CA ASP A 18 23.78 -6.82 -6.47
C ASP A 18 23.29 -7.78 -5.37
N GLU A 19 23.79 -7.66 -4.14
CA GLU A 19 23.37 -8.55 -3.04
C GLU A 19 22.23 -7.93 -2.24
N ALA A 20 21.14 -8.67 -2.06
CA ALA A 20 19.99 -8.20 -1.29
C ALA A 20 20.33 -8.03 0.21
N THR A 21 19.83 -6.94 0.81
CA THR A 21 19.94 -6.69 2.26
C THR A 21 19.00 -7.63 3.02
N VAL A 22 19.47 -8.20 4.14
CA VAL A 22 18.70 -9.17 4.92
C VAL A 22 18.10 -8.52 6.16
N ILE A 23 16.78 -8.59 6.30
CA ILE A 23 16.02 -8.18 7.48
C ILE A 23 15.55 -9.43 8.20
N THR A 24 15.96 -9.63 9.44
CA THR A 24 15.51 -10.73 10.31
C THR A 24 14.67 -10.16 11.44
N ILE A 25 13.51 -10.77 11.68
CA ILE A 25 12.55 -10.35 12.70
C ILE A 25 12.22 -11.57 13.57
N ASN A 26 12.41 -11.43 14.88
CA ASN A 26 12.12 -12.45 15.88
C ASN A 26 11.33 -11.83 17.02
N CYS A 27 10.00 -11.98 16.99
CA CYS A 27 9.10 -11.32 17.94
C CYS A 27 7.88 -12.20 18.24
N PRO A 28 7.09 -11.86 19.30
CA PRO A 28 5.80 -12.50 19.50
C PRO A 28 4.90 -12.29 18.28
N ASP A 29 4.09 -13.30 17.97
CA ASP A 29 3.20 -13.25 16.83
C ASP A 29 1.90 -12.48 17.15
N LYS A 30 1.33 -11.86 16.12
CA LYS A 30 -0.02 -11.30 16.15
C LYS A 30 -0.66 -11.47 14.77
N THR A 31 -1.99 -11.63 14.75
CA THR A 31 -2.74 -11.66 13.50
C THR A 31 -2.43 -10.43 12.65
N GLY A 32 -2.02 -10.66 11.40
CA GLY A 32 -1.71 -9.59 10.45
C GLY A 32 -0.32 -8.98 10.56
N LEU A 33 0.57 -9.49 11.43
CA LEU A 33 1.95 -8.98 11.56
C LEU A 33 2.69 -8.98 10.21
N GLY A 34 2.63 -10.09 9.45
CA GLY A 34 3.26 -10.17 8.13
C GLY A 34 2.78 -9.09 7.16
N CYS A 35 1.48 -8.77 7.17
CA CYS A 35 0.90 -7.67 6.38
C CYS A 35 1.49 -6.32 6.80
N ASP A 36 1.50 -6.04 8.11
CA ASP A 36 2.01 -4.77 8.66
C ASP A 36 3.49 -4.57 8.30
N LEU A 37 4.31 -5.63 8.41
CA LEU A 37 5.73 -5.61 8.09
C LEU A 37 5.99 -5.40 6.58
N CYS A 38 5.30 -6.16 5.72
CA CYS A 38 5.39 -5.99 4.27
C CYS A 38 4.97 -4.58 3.85
N ARG A 39 3.93 -4.02 4.47
CA ARG A 39 3.47 -2.65 4.23
C ARG A 39 4.53 -1.61 4.61
N ILE A 40 5.22 -1.79 5.73
CA ILE A 40 6.31 -0.90 6.16
C ILE A 40 7.47 -0.97 5.17
N ILE A 41 7.90 -2.18 4.78
CA ILE A 41 8.98 -2.37 3.79
C ILE A 41 8.62 -1.65 2.47
N LEU A 42 7.38 -1.82 2.01
CA LEU A 42 6.87 -1.16 0.80
C LEU A 42 6.83 0.37 0.94
N LEU A 43 6.43 0.90 2.10
CA LEU A 43 6.42 2.35 2.38
C LEU A 43 7.82 2.97 2.28
N PHE A 44 8.87 2.22 2.62
CA PHE A 44 10.26 2.65 2.44
C PHE A 44 10.78 2.47 1.00
N GLY A 45 9.90 2.07 0.07
CA GLY A 45 10.24 1.89 -1.34
C GLY A 45 11.15 0.68 -1.60
N LEU A 46 11.15 -0.30 -0.70
CA LEU A 46 11.95 -1.52 -0.83
C LEU A 46 11.12 -2.63 -1.47
N SER A 47 11.78 -3.45 -2.30
CA SER A 47 11.19 -4.64 -2.92
C SER A 47 11.67 -5.89 -2.19
N ILE A 48 10.76 -6.77 -1.80
CA ILE A 48 11.12 -8.05 -1.18
C ILE A 48 11.39 -9.04 -2.31
N VAL A 49 12.61 -9.58 -2.38
CA VAL A 49 13.04 -10.55 -3.40
C VAL A 49 13.00 -11.99 -2.91
N ARG A 50 13.09 -12.19 -1.59
CA ARG A 50 12.92 -13.48 -0.94
C ARG A 50 12.33 -13.28 0.45
N GLY A 51 11.55 -14.25 0.91
CA GLY A 51 10.98 -14.26 2.26
C GLY A 51 10.90 -15.67 2.80
N ASP A 52 11.25 -15.86 4.06
CA ASP A 52 10.99 -17.10 4.80
C ASP A 52 10.28 -16.72 6.11
N VAL A 53 9.15 -17.33 6.42
CA VAL A 53 8.39 -17.12 7.66
C VAL A 53 8.10 -18.45 8.34
N SER A 54 8.23 -18.48 9.67
CA SER A 54 7.80 -19.56 10.53
C SER A 54 7.22 -18.99 11.81
N THR A 55 6.08 -19.52 12.25
CA THR A 55 5.45 -19.14 13.52
C THR A 55 4.78 -20.35 14.17
N ASP A 56 4.78 -20.37 15.50
CA ASP A 56 3.99 -21.31 16.30
C ASP A 56 2.65 -20.69 16.79
N GLY A 57 2.31 -19.50 16.27
CA GLY A 57 1.16 -18.70 16.66
C GLY A 57 1.38 -17.85 17.93
N LYS A 58 2.52 -17.99 18.60
CA LYS A 58 2.92 -17.18 19.76
C LYS A 58 4.19 -16.39 19.50
N TRP A 59 5.13 -16.98 18.76
CA TRP A 59 6.39 -16.42 18.34
C TRP A 59 6.56 -16.65 16.86
N CYS A 60 7.09 -15.64 16.18
CA CYS A 60 7.40 -15.71 14.77
C CYS A 60 8.89 -15.43 14.52
N TYR A 61 9.41 -16.09 13.50
CA TYR A 61 10.73 -15.85 12.93
C TYR A 61 10.54 -15.58 11.43
N ILE A 62 10.85 -14.36 11.01
CA ILE A 62 10.65 -13.88 9.65
C ILE A 62 11.98 -13.37 9.10
N VAL A 63 12.33 -13.76 7.89
CA VAL A 63 13.50 -13.26 7.18
C VAL A 63 13.06 -12.73 5.83
N PHE A 64 13.38 -11.48 5.54
CA PHE A 64 13.20 -10.85 4.23
C PHE A 64 14.55 -10.52 3.62
N TRP A 65 14.71 -10.82 2.34
CA TRP A 65 15.76 -10.26 1.51
C TRP A 65 15.13 -9.15 0.70
N VAL A 66 15.69 -7.95 0.80
CA VAL A 66 15.13 -6.75 0.20
C VAL A 66 16.14 -6.07 -0.71
N ALA A 67 15.66 -5.61 -1.86
CA ALA A 67 16.35 -4.69 -2.75
C ALA A 67 15.90 -3.26 -2.44
N GLY A 68 16.84 -2.33 -2.35
CA GLY A 68 16.58 -0.95 -1.95
C GLY A 68 17.44 0.05 -2.69
N LYS A 69 17.12 1.33 -2.50
CA LYS A 69 17.92 2.43 -3.06
C LYS A 69 19.07 2.80 -2.12
N PRO A 70 20.18 3.37 -2.62
CA PRO A 70 21.26 3.87 -1.78
C PRO A 70 20.81 4.91 -0.74
N SER A 71 19.72 5.64 -1.02
CA SER A 71 19.13 6.65 -0.14
C SER A 71 18.24 6.08 0.99
N THR A 72 18.18 4.75 1.16
CA THR A 72 17.30 4.11 2.15
C THR A 72 17.73 4.46 3.57
N LYS A 73 16.80 5.00 4.37
CA LYS A 73 17.02 5.34 5.79
C LYS A 73 16.88 4.08 6.67
N TRP A 74 17.87 3.19 6.64
CA TRP A 74 17.84 1.89 7.32
C TRP A 74 17.58 1.95 8.83
N SER A 75 18.12 2.96 9.52
CA SER A 75 17.90 3.16 10.96
C SER A 75 16.43 3.46 11.28
N LEU A 76 15.80 4.30 10.46
CA LEU A 76 14.39 4.64 10.57
C LEU A 76 13.51 3.42 10.23
N LEU A 77 13.85 2.67 9.18
CA LEU A 77 13.16 1.42 8.85
C LEU A 77 13.19 0.43 10.02
N LYS A 78 14.37 0.20 10.63
CA LYS A 78 14.51 -0.67 11.80
C LYS A 78 13.57 -0.22 12.93
N LYS A 79 13.52 1.09 13.19
CA LYS A 79 12.61 1.66 14.21
C LYS A 79 11.15 1.36 13.90
N ARG A 80 10.69 1.54 12.65
CA ARG A 80 9.29 1.28 12.27
C ARG A 80 8.91 -0.19 12.30
N LEU A 81 9.80 -1.07 11.86
CA LEU A 81 9.59 -2.52 11.97
C LEU A 81 9.46 -2.95 13.44
N LEU A 82 10.29 -2.39 14.32
CA LEU A 82 10.25 -2.64 15.76
C LEU A 82 8.93 -2.17 16.39
N GLU A 83 8.47 -0.97 16.03
CA GLU A 83 7.17 -0.42 16.50
C GLU A 83 5.96 -1.29 16.06
N ALA A 84 6.08 -2.00 14.94
CA ALA A 84 5.03 -2.91 14.48
C ALA A 84 5.03 -4.27 15.19
N CYS A 85 6.17 -4.67 15.77
CA CYS A 85 6.33 -5.93 16.50
C CYS A 85 5.67 -5.86 17.88
N PRO A 86 4.92 -6.90 18.31
CA PRO A 86 4.40 -6.97 19.67
C PRO A 86 5.51 -6.96 20.73
N SER A 87 5.29 -6.26 21.84
CA SER A 87 6.23 -6.23 22.95
C SER A 87 6.28 -7.57 23.69
N CYS A 88 7.47 -8.01 24.11
CA CYS A 88 7.64 -9.26 24.86
C CYS A 88 6.91 -9.26 26.22
N SER A 89 6.75 -8.09 26.86
CA SER A 89 5.99 -7.95 28.12
C SER A 89 4.50 -8.24 27.95
N SER A 90 3.96 -8.04 26.74
CA SER A 90 2.56 -8.31 26.38
C SER A 90 2.26 -9.79 26.20
N ALA A 91 3.29 -10.63 25.96
CA ALA A 91 3.11 -12.06 25.77
C ALA A 91 2.55 -12.77 27.01
N ASN A 92 2.83 -12.26 28.22
CA ASN A 92 2.22 -12.78 29.46
C ASN A 92 0.82 -12.19 29.72
N THR A 93 0.55 -10.96 29.28
CA THR A 93 -0.77 -10.32 29.46
C THR A 93 -1.82 -10.89 28.51
N LEU A 94 -1.44 -11.23 27.27
CA LEU A 94 -2.31 -11.90 26.29
C LEU A 94 -2.78 -13.30 26.72
N ILE A 95 -2.09 -13.93 27.67
CA ILE A 95 -2.44 -15.27 28.19
C ILE A 95 -3.51 -15.20 29.30
N TYR A 96 -3.61 -14.08 30.03
CA TYR A 96 -4.50 -13.96 31.20
C TYR A 96 -5.63 -12.95 31.05
N TYR A 97 -5.50 -11.96 30.18
CA TYR A 97 -6.54 -10.98 29.88
C TYR A 97 -6.56 -10.72 28.37
N PRO A 98 -7.65 -11.07 27.65
CA PRO A 98 -7.88 -10.48 26.34
C PRO A 98 -7.89 -8.96 26.58
N ALA A 99 -6.97 -8.22 25.95
CA ALA A 99 -6.97 -6.77 26.05
C ALA A 99 -8.38 -6.27 25.69
N GLU A 100 -9.03 -5.56 26.61
CA GLU A 100 -10.32 -4.94 26.35
C GLU A 100 -10.17 -4.12 25.07
N LEU A 101 -10.95 -4.48 24.04
CA LEU A 101 -11.02 -3.84 22.74
C LEU A 101 -11.61 -2.44 22.89
N GLN A 102 -10.87 -1.51 23.51
CA GLN A 102 -11.11 -0.11 23.22
C GLN A 102 -10.69 0.09 21.76
N PRO A 103 -11.59 0.60 20.89
CA PRO A 103 -11.18 0.94 19.54
C PRO A 103 -9.99 1.91 19.63
N PRO A 104 -8.90 1.65 18.90
CA PRO A 104 -7.75 2.54 18.93
C PRO A 104 -8.21 3.96 18.64
N LYS A 105 -7.71 4.94 19.42
CA LYS A 105 -8.02 6.35 19.19
C LYS A 105 -7.75 6.65 17.71
N PRO A 106 -8.71 7.24 16.97
CA PRO A 106 -8.46 7.61 15.59
C PRO A 106 -7.26 8.57 15.55
N PRO A 107 -6.38 8.43 14.55
CA PRO A 107 -5.20 9.27 14.43
C PRO A 107 -5.63 10.73 14.24
N ASP A 108 -4.87 11.66 14.84
CA ASP A 108 -5.12 13.09 14.68
C ASP A 108 -4.85 13.48 13.21
N VAL A 109 -5.83 14.11 12.57
CA VAL A 109 -5.75 14.55 11.17
C VAL A 109 -5.40 16.04 11.14
N PHE A 110 -4.49 16.40 10.23
CA PHE A 110 -4.02 17.76 10.03
C PHE A 110 -4.32 18.21 8.61
N LEU A 111 -4.64 19.49 8.44
CA LEU A 111 -4.79 20.14 7.15
C LEU A 111 -3.52 20.94 6.88
N LEU A 112 -2.75 20.50 5.89
CA LEU A 112 -1.64 21.25 5.32
C LEU A 112 -2.17 22.03 4.12
N LYS A 113 -2.10 23.36 4.22
CA LYS A 113 -2.46 24.30 3.14
C LYS A 113 -1.18 24.75 2.48
N PHE A 114 -0.99 24.41 1.22
CA PHE A 114 0.18 24.77 0.45
C PHE A 114 -0.19 25.78 -0.64
N CYS A 115 0.54 26.89 -0.71
CA CYS A 115 0.39 27.90 -1.75
C CYS A 115 1.73 28.13 -2.45
N GLY A 116 1.72 28.15 -3.77
CA GLY A 116 2.92 28.40 -4.56
C GLY A 116 2.64 28.72 -6.02
N HIS A 117 3.68 29.08 -6.75
CA HIS A 117 3.63 29.22 -8.20
C HIS A 117 3.65 27.82 -8.82
N ASP A 118 2.68 27.56 -9.70
CA ASP A 118 2.58 26.26 -10.35
C ASP A 118 3.79 26.01 -11.25
N ARG A 119 4.22 24.75 -11.31
CA ARG A 119 5.23 24.27 -12.24
C ARG A 119 5.07 22.77 -12.44
N GLN A 120 5.55 22.31 -13.58
CA GLN A 120 5.60 20.89 -13.88
C GLN A 120 6.27 20.10 -12.75
N GLY A 121 5.57 19.06 -12.28
CA GLY A 121 6.04 18.16 -11.23
C GLY A 121 6.03 18.73 -9.81
N LEU A 122 5.46 19.93 -9.57
CA LEU A 122 5.36 20.53 -8.23
C LEU A 122 4.65 19.60 -7.24
N LEU A 123 3.48 19.08 -7.62
CA LEU A 123 2.69 18.18 -6.78
C LEU A 123 3.45 16.91 -6.40
N HIS A 124 4.26 16.37 -7.33
CA HIS A 124 5.12 15.22 -7.05
C HIS A 124 6.20 15.58 -6.03
N ASP A 125 6.85 16.74 -6.17
CA ASP A 125 7.91 17.18 -5.26
C ASP A 125 7.37 17.40 -3.85
N VAL A 126 6.19 18.00 -3.70
CA VAL A 126 5.48 18.12 -2.42
C VAL A 126 5.13 16.74 -1.86
N THR A 127 4.51 15.87 -2.66
CA THR A 127 4.13 14.50 -2.25
C THR A 127 5.35 13.69 -1.79
N ARG A 128 6.48 13.84 -2.48
CA ARG A 128 7.75 13.21 -2.13
C ARG A 128 8.23 13.65 -0.76
N VAL A 129 8.23 14.96 -0.46
CA VAL A 129 8.63 15.48 0.86
C VAL A 129 7.72 14.92 1.96
N LEU A 130 6.40 14.92 1.74
CA LEU A 130 5.44 14.37 2.71
C LEU A 130 5.73 12.88 2.98
N CYS A 131 6.00 12.09 1.94
CA CYS A 131 6.41 10.69 2.08
C CYS A 131 7.75 10.51 2.82
N GLU A 132 8.77 11.30 2.50
CA GLU A 132 10.09 11.25 3.17
C GLU A 132 10.03 11.64 4.66
N LEU A 133 9.03 12.45 5.02
CA LEU A 133 8.72 12.82 6.40
C LEU A 133 7.76 11.84 7.08
N GLU A 134 7.26 10.80 6.41
CA GLU A 134 6.26 9.86 6.93
C GLU A 134 4.91 10.51 7.27
N LEU A 135 4.54 11.56 6.53
CA LEU A 135 3.21 12.18 6.55
C LEU A 135 2.32 11.49 5.51
N ILE A 136 1.27 10.84 5.97
CA ILE A 136 0.37 10.03 5.15
C ILE A 136 -0.79 10.91 4.68
N ILE A 137 -0.91 11.11 3.37
CA ILE A 137 -2.03 11.81 2.75
C ILE A 137 -3.25 10.91 2.79
N GLN A 138 -4.30 11.34 3.47
CA GLN A 138 -5.60 10.66 3.51
C GLN A 138 -6.56 11.22 2.47
N ARG A 139 -6.52 12.54 2.27
CA ARG A 139 -7.31 13.25 1.27
C ARG A 139 -6.46 14.36 0.72
N VAL A 140 -6.65 14.63 -0.56
CA VAL A 140 -6.05 15.79 -1.22
C VAL A 140 -7.12 16.53 -1.98
N LYS A 141 -6.99 17.84 -2.06
CA LYS A 141 -7.70 18.67 -3.02
C LYS A 141 -6.70 19.68 -3.55
N VAL A 142 -6.21 19.45 -4.75
CA VAL A 142 -5.30 20.35 -5.45
C VAL A 142 -6.02 20.98 -6.63
N SER A 143 -5.70 22.23 -6.91
CA SER A 143 -6.22 22.96 -8.06
C SER A 143 -5.33 24.13 -8.40
N THR A 144 -5.08 24.31 -9.69
CA THR A 144 -4.38 25.48 -10.23
C THR A 144 -5.38 26.60 -10.51
N THR A 145 -5.07 27.82 -10.07
CA THR A 145 -5.87 29.02 -10.31
C THR A 145 -5.45 29.71 -11.62
N PRO A 146 -6.32 30.51 -12.25
CA PRO A 146 -6.05 31.13 -13.55
C PRO A 146 -4.84 32.08 -13.60
N ASP A 147 -4.38 32.56 -12.45
CA ASP A 147 -3.18 33.38 -12.27
C ASP A 147 -1.88 32.56 -12.18
N GLY A 148 -1.94 31.24 -12.36
CA GLY A 148 -0.77 30.35 -12.34
C GLY A 148 -0.31 29.97 -10.93
N MET A 149 -1.14 30.19 -9.92
CA MET A 149 -0.88 29.79 -8.54
C MET A 149 -1.55 28.43 -8.24
N VAL A 150 -1.03 27.71 -7.26
CA VAL A 150 -1.67 26.52 -6.70
C VAL A 150 -2.15 26.80 -5.28
N MET A 151 -3.30 26.23 -4.93
CA MET A 151 -3.85 26.21 -3.58
C MET A 151 -4.22 24.78 -3.22
N ASP A 152 -3.24 24.07 -2.65
CA ASP A 152 -3.33 22.65 -2.41
C ASP A 152 -3.66 22.38 -0.94
N LEU A 153 -4.66 21.54 -0.73
CA LEU A 153 -5.15 21.14 0.59
C LEU A 153 -4.87 19.66 0.80
N PHE A 154 -3.96 19.34 1.72
CA PHE A 154 -3.64 17.97 2.09
C PHE A 154 -4.16 17.66 3.49
N PHE A 155 -5.05 16.67 3.59
CA PHE A 155 -5.44 16.09 4.87
C PHE A 155 -4.47 14.96 5.17
N ILE A 156 -3.62 15.16 6.16
CA ILE A 156 -2.50 14.28 6.47
C ILE A 156 -2.58 13.74 7.90
N THR A 157 -2.00 12.56 8.10
CA THR A 157 -1.70 11.99 9.42
C THR A 157 -0.21 11.79 9.56
N ASP A 158 0.32 11.96 10.78
CA ASP A 158 1.74 11.79 11.04
C ASP A 158 2.01 10.40 11.63
N ALA A 159 2.76 9.57 10.91
CA ALA A 159 3.16 8.25 11.43
C ALA A 159 4.10 8.34 12.65
N ARG A 160 4.66 9.52 12.95
CA ARG A 160 5.40 9.78 14.20
C ARG A 160 4.49 10.26 15.33
N GLU A 161 3.26 10.63 15.05
CA GLU A 161 2.33 11.26 16.00
C GLU A 161 2.87 12.55 16.65
N LEU A 162 3.76 13.29 15.96
CA LEU A 162 4.41 14.49 16.49
C LEU A 162 3.95 15.79 15.84
N LEU A 163 3.11 15.74 14.79
CA LEU A 163 2.71 16.93 14.01
C LEU A 163 1.86 17.95 14.79
N HIS A 164 1.40 17.57 15.98
CA HIS A 164 0.80 18.50 16.93
C HIS A 164 1.83 19.48 17.53
N THR A 165 3.13 19.16 17.49
CA THR A 165 4.22 20.00 18.00
C THR A 165 4.67 21.02 16.97
N GLU A 166 5.04 22.22 17.42
CA GLU A 166 5.50 23.28 16.52
C GLU A 166 6.81 22.92 15.83
N THR A 167 7.73 22.27 16.55
CA THR A 167 9.00 21.77 15.98
C THR A 167 8.79 20.85 14.78
N ARG A 168 7.78 19.96 14.84
CA ARG A 168 7.49 19.04 13.74
C ARG A 168 6.88 19.76 12.53
N LYS A 169 6.10 20.82 12.77
CA LYS A 169 5.53 21.66 11.70
C LYS A 169 6.63 22.51 11.04
N ASP A 170 7.50 23.13 11.84
CA ASP A 170 8.65 23.90 11.36
C ASP A 170 9.59 23.02 10.54
N ASP A 171 9.92 21.82 11.03
CA ASP A 171 10.70 20.83 10.28
C ASP A 171 10.05 20.51 8.93
N THR A 172 8.73 20.31 8.91
CA THR A 172 7.96 20.03 7.68
C THR A 172 8.04 21.20 6.70
N TYR A 173 7.83 22.42 7.20
CA TYR A 173 7.96 23.65 6.42
C TYR A 173 9.35 23.78 5.80
N HIS A 174 10.41 23.57 6.58
CA HIS A 174 11.78 23.69 6.10
C HIS A 174 12.13 22.65 5.03
N HIS A 175 11.68 21.41 5.16
CA HIS A 175 11.88 20.39 4.12
C HIS A 175 11.13 20.73 2.83
N LEU A 176 9.89 21.22 2.94
CA LEU A 176 9.12 21.68 1.77
C LEU A 176 9.83 22.85 1.08
N ARG A 177 10.25 23.86 1.85
CA ARG A 177 10.98 25.02 1.32
C ARG A 177 12.31 24.62 0.66
N ALA A 178 13.03 23.64 1.21
CA ALA A 178 14.29 23.17 0.65
C ALA A 178 14.14 22.50 -0.72
N ILE A 179 13.05 21.77 -0.96
CA ILE A 179 12.80 21.05 -2.22
C ILE A 179 12.04 21.92 -3.24
N VAL A 180 11.03 22.65 -2.79
CA VAL A 180 10.19 23.47 -3.66
C VAL A 180 10.87 24.79 -4.03
N GLY A 181 11.72 25.33 -3.15
CA GLY A 181 12.43 26.58 -3.35
C GLY A 181 11.52 27.79 -3.38
N ASP A 182 11.82 28.74 -4.27
CA ASP A 182 11.13 30.02 -4.36
C ASP A 182 9.72 29.94 -4.96
N SER A 183 9.35 28.79 -5.55
CA SER A 183 7.97 28.55 -5.96
C SER A 183 7.00 28.55 -4.78
N MET A 184 7.46 28.23 -3.56
CA MET A 184 6.62 28.17 -2.37
C MET A 184 6.36 29.57 -1.78
N VAL A 185 5.09 29.96 -1.72
CA VAL A 185 4.64 31.23 -1.13
C VAL A 185 4.30 31.05 0.35
N SER A 186 3.47 30.05 0.68
CA SER A 186 3.13 29.75 2.08
C SER A 186 2.84 28.26 2.29
N CYS A 187 3.00 27.80 3.53
CA CYS A 187 2.60 26.47 3.96
C CYS A 187 2.15 26.54 5.42
N ASP A 188 0.86 26.27 5.66
CA ASP A 188 0.27 26.31 7.00
C ASP A 188 -0.26 24.93 7.39
N ILE A 189 -0.06 24.54 8.65
CA ILE A 189 -0.48 23.22 9.16
C ILE A 189 -1.38 23.41 10.38
N GLU A 190 -2.64 23.01 10.23
CA GLU A 190 -3.67 23.14 11.25
C GLU A 190 -4.22 21.77 11.65
N MET A 191 -4.54 21.56 12.92
CA MET A 191 -5.23 20.34 13.37
C MET A 191 -6.70 20.41 12.97
N VAL A 192 -7.24 19.33 12.41
CA VAL A 192 -8.65 19.25 11.99
C VAL A 192 -9.46 18.58 13.08
N CYS A 193 -10.61 19.17 13.43
CA CYS A 193 -11.53 18.59 14.42
C CYS A 193 -12.12 17.26 13.88
N PRO A 194 -12.28 16.21 14.71
CA PRO A 194 -12.77 14.90 14.26
C PRO A 194 -14.09 14.95 13.48
N ASP A 195 -14.97 15.90 13.78
CA ASP A 195 -16.29 16.03 13.14
C ASP A 195 -16.23 16.30 11.62
N ILE A 196 -15.13 16.88 11.12
CA ILE A 196 -14.93 17.15 9.68
C ILE A 196 -14.50 15.87 8.93
N THR A 197 -13.96 14.88 9.64
CA THR A 197 -13.51 13.60 9.07
C THR A 197 -14.63 12.56 8.96
N ALA A 198 -15.75 12.75 9.67
CA ALA A 198 -16.92 11.88 9.63
C ALA A 198 -17.64 11.87 8.26
N CYS A 199 -17.39 12.89 7.42
CA CYS A 199 -17.87 12.99 6.03
C CYS A 199 -16.76 12.64 5.00
N SER A 200 -15.97 11.60 5.29
CA SER A 200 -14.85 11.14 4.45
C SER A 200 -15.26 10.23 3.28
N GLN A 201 -16.51 9.77 3.27
CA GLN A 201 -17.08 9.04 2.14
C GLN A 201 -17.33 10.05 1.01
N GLY A 202 -16.66 9.86 -0.13
CA GLY A 202 -17.01 10.61 -1.33
C GLY A 202 -18.45 10.29 -1.72
N PRO A 203 -19.21 11.23 -2.31
CA PRO A 203 -20.56 10.94 -2.73
C PRO A 203 -20.59 9.73 -3.69
N PRO A 204 -21.55 8.80 -3.55
CA PRO A 204 -21.55 7.52 -4.29
C PRO A 204 -21.65 7.69 -5.81
N PHE A 205 -22.11 8.84 -6.30
CA PHE A 205 -22.14 9.20 -7.73
C PHE A 205 -20.76 9.57 -8.32
N LEU A 206 -19.72 9.70 -7.49
CA LEU A 206 -18.34 9.89 -7.94
C LEU A 206 -17.58 8.58 -8.18
N ILE A 207 -18.22 7.43 -8.02
CA ILE A 207 -17.66 6.12 -8.35
C ILE A 207 -17.91 5.87 -9.84
N PRO A 208 -16.87 5.85 -10.70
CA PRO A 208 -17.05 5.67 -12.13
C PRO A 208 -17.45 4.22 -12.43
N PRO A 209 -18.40 3.99 -13.36
CA PRO A 209 -18.86 2.65 -13.76
C PRO A 209 -17.71 1.72 -14.12
N ALA A 210 -16.64 2.25 -14.73
CA ALA A 210 -15.43 1.52 -15.11
C ALA A 210 -14.76 0.78 -13.92
N ILE A 211 -14.83 1.32 -12.70
CA ILE A 211 -14.26 0.67 -11.50
C ILE A 211 -15.24 -0.40 -10.96
N THR A 212 -16.54 -0.12 -10.99
CA THR A 212 -17.57 -1.06 -10.49
C THR A 212 -17.79 -2.24 -11.42
N GLU A 213 -17.88 -2.03 -12.73
CA GLU A 213 -18.15 -3.08 -13.72
C GLU A 213 -16.98 -4.09 -13.77
N ASP A 214 -15.74 -3.63 -13.70
CA ASP A 214 -14.56 -4.51 -13.61
C ASP A 214 -14.43 -5.26 -12.27
N THR A 215 -15.11 -4.79 -11.21
CA THR A 215 -15.16 -5.48 -9.91
C THR A 215 -16.16 -6.63 -9.95
N PHE A 216 -17.33 -6.43 -10.57
CA PHE A 216 -18.35 -7.47 -10.72
C PHE A 216 -18.04 -8.47 -11.87
N ASN A 217 -17.40 -8.02 -12.96
CA ASN A 217 -17.06 -8.91 -14.08
C ASN A 217 -15.95 -9.92 -13.73
N LEU A 218 -15.05 -9.61 -12.80
CA LEU A 218 -13.99 -10.54 -12.39
C LEU A 218 -14.50 -11.63 -11.42
N GLU A 219 -15.49 -11.32 -10.58
CA GLU A 219 -16.21 -12.34 -9.78
C GLU A 219 -16.99 -13.32 -10.68
N MET A 220 -17.34 -12.90 -11.90
CA MET A 220 -18.07 -13.71 -12.90
C MET A 220 -17.18 -14.46 -13.89
N LEU A 221 -15.88 -14.14 -13.97
CA LEU A 221 -14.95 -14.77 -14.91
C LEU A 221 -14.67 -16.26 -14.60
N ASP A 222 -14.87 -16.70 -13.35
CA ASP A 222 -14.77 -18.12 -12.96
C ASP A 222 -15.94 -18.97 -13.50
N GLN A 223 -17.07 -18.38 -13.92
CA GLN A 223 -18.24 -19.15 -14.37
C GLN A 223 -18.31 -19.41 -15.88
N TYR A 224 -17.54 -18.70 -16.72
CA TYR A 224 -17.73 -18.72 -18.19
C TYR A 224 -16.50 -19.08 -19.04
N GLN A 225 -15.35 -19.41 -18.46
CA GLN A 225 -14.13 -19.68 -19.24
C GLN A 225 -13.92 -21.18 -19.53
N ASN A 226 -14.69 -21.71 -20.48
CA ASN A 226 -14.44 -23.02 -21.11
C ASN A 226 -14.14 -22.90 -22.62
N GLY A 227 -13.63 -21.75 -23.09
CA GLY A 227 -13.34 -21.54 -24.51
C GLY A 227 -12.34 -20.41 -24.79
N SER A 228 -11.14 -20.82 -25.23
CA SER A 228 -10.15 -20.12 -26.08
C SER A 228 -9.88 -18.62 -25.86
N GLY A 229 -8.66 -18.32 -25.38
CA GLY A 229 -7.97 -17.03 -25.59
C GLY A 229 -7.03 -16.66 -24.43
N HIS A 230 -5.75 -17.07 -24.50
CA HIS A 230 -4.62 -16.67 -23.64
C HIS A 230 -5.01 -16.19 -22.23
N SER A 231 -5.34 -17.12 -21.33
CA SER A 231 -5.66 -16.76 -19.95
C SER A 231 -4.37 -16.36 -19.22
N ASN A 232 -4.23 -15.07 -18.91
CA ASN A 232 -3.31 -14.56 -17.89
C ASN A 232 -3.81 -15.00 -16.50
N HIS A 233 -3.90 -16.31 -16.28
CA HIS A 233 -4.40 -16.89 -15.06
C HIS A 233 -3.26 -17.02 -14.06
N VAL A 234 -3.39 -16.41 -12.88
CA VAL A 234 -2.46 -16.62 -11.76
C VAL A 234 -2.73 -18.02 -11.19
N PRO A 235 -1.86 -19.03 -11.43
CA PRO A 235 -2.03 -20.33 -10.80
C PRO A 235 -1.94 -20.22 -9.27
N VAL A 236 -3.04 -20.57 -8.62
CA VAL A 236 -3.14 -20.74 -7.17
C VAL A 236 -3.62 -22.17 -6.93
N MET A 237 -2.78 -22.99 -6.32
CA MET A 237 -3.03 -24.41 -6.05
C MET A 237 -3.15 -24.62 -4.54
N ILE A 238 -4.00 -25.57 -4.16
CA ILE A 238 -4.18 -25.98 -2.77
C ILE A 238 -3.85 -27.45 -2.62
N ASP A 239 -3.05 -27.78 -1.60
CA ASP A 239 -2.71 -29.15 -1.24
C ASP A 239 -2.87 -29.39 0.28
N ASN A 240 -3.68 -30.39 0.63
CA ASN A 240 -3.92 -30.81 2.02
C ASN A 240 -3.24 -32.16 2.37
N SER A 241 -2.42 -32.70 1.46
CA SER A 241 -1.73 -33.99 1.60
C SER A 241 -0.34 -33.85 2.21
N LEU A 242 0.35 -32.73 1.96
CA LEU A 242 1.72 -32.47 2.41
C LEU A 242 1.83 -32.11 3.90
N SER A 243 0.71 -31.82 4.56
CA SER A 243 0.65 -31.59 6.01
C SER A 243 -0.62 -32.19 6.61
N PRO A 244 -0.53 -32.90 7.75
CA PRO A 244 -1.71 -33.40 8.44
C PRO A 244 -2.56 -32.26 9.03
N VAL A 245 -1.95 -31.11 9.35
CA VAL A 245 -2.56 -30.03 10.15
C VAL A 245 -2.71 -28.69 9.42
N HIS A 246 -2.01 -28.50 8.29
CA HIS A 246 -2.03 -27.25 7.53
C HIS A 246 -2.61 -27.46 6.12
N THR A 247 -3.12 -26.39 5.53
CA THR A 247 -3.40 -26.32 4.08
C THR A 247 -2.23 -25.64 3.40
N LEU A 248 -1.60 -26.27 2.41
CA LEU A 248 -0.61 -25.61 1.55
C LEU A 248 -1.34 -24.82 0.46
N VAL A 249 -0.98 -23.55 0.29
CA VAL A 249 -1.36 -22.70 -0.85
C VAL A 249 -0.09 -22.39 -1.61
N GLN A 250 -0.05 -22.76 -2.89
CA GLN A 250 1.05 -22.47 -3.79
C GLN A 250 0.60 -21.45 -4.82
N ILE A 251 1.35 -20.37 -4.98
CA ILE A 251 1.05 -19.26 -5.88
C ILE A 251 2.25 -19.09 -6.80
N VAL A 252 1.99 -19.07 -8.11
CA VAL A 252 2.98 -18.64 -9.10
C VAL A 252 2.40 -17.44 -9.84
N CYS A 253 3.09 -16.30 -9.82
CA CYS A 253 2.58 -15.09 -10.46
C CYS A 253 3.72 -14.18 -10.94
N HIS A 254 3.37 -13.15 -11.70
CA HIS A 254 4.30 -12.10 -12.07
C HIS A 254 4.55 -11.18 -10.87
N ASP A 255 5.82 -10.97 -10.57
CA ASP A 255 6.30 -10.11 -9.51
C ASP A 255 5.92 -8.66 -9.81
N HIS A 256 5.65 -7.93 -8.74
CA HIS A 256 5.34 -6.52 -8.80
C HIS A 256 5.61 -5.90 -7.42
N LYS A 257 5.86 -4.60 -7.45
CA LYS A 257 5.98 -3.77 -6.25
C LYS A 257 4.81 -4.07 -5.32
N GLY A 258 5.10 -4.48 -4.08
CA GLY A 258 4.07 -4.74 -3.08
C GLY A 258 3.38 -6.11 -3.15
N LEU A 259 3.80 -7.03 -4.01
CA LEU A 259 3.19 -8.36 -4.16
C LEU A 259 2.93 -9.09 -2.83
N LEU A 260 3.95 -9.21 -1.98
CA LEU A 260 3.79 -9.86 -0.69
C LEU A 260 2.81 -9.13 0.23
N TYR A 261 2.75 -7.80 0.18
CA TYR A 261 1.74 -7.05 0.92
C TYR A 261 0.33 -7.39 0.42
N ASP A 262 0.12 -7.48 -0.89
CA ASP A 262 -1.19 -7.77 -1.48
C ASP A 262 -1.69 -9.19 -1.13
N ILE A 263 -0.79 -10.18 -1.10
CA ILE A 263 -1.10 -11.54 -0.61
C ILE A 263 -1.41 -11.51 0.90
N MET A 264 -0.51 -10.94 1.71
CA MET A 264 -0.64 -10.95 3.17
C MET A 264 -1.88 -10.20 3.65
N ARG A 265 -2.24 -9.10 2.98
CA ARG A 265 -3.49 -8.36 3.19
C ARG A 265 -4.71 -9.24 2.95
N THR A 266 -4.72 -9.97 1.83
CA THR A 266 -5.82 -10.86 1.49
C THR A 266 -6.01 -11.92 2.56
N LEU A 267 -4.93 -12.53 3.05
CA LEU A 267 -4.99 -13.53 4.12
C LEU A 267 -5.43 -12.92 5.45
N LYS A 268 -4.95 -11.71 5.78
CA LYS A 268 -5.35 -10.96 6.98
C LYS A 268 -6.85 -10.63 6.96
N ASP A 269 -7.38 -10.12 5.85
CA ASP A 269 -8.80 -9.77 5.70
C ASP A 269 -9.72 -11.01 5.87
N TYR A 270 -9.24 -12.21 5.54
CA TYR A 270 -9.95 -13.48 5.72
C TYR A 270 -9.66 -14.18 7.06
N ASN A 271 -8.89 -13.54 7.95
CA ASN A 271 -8.46 -14.10 9.23
C ASN A 271 -7.78 -15.49 9.10
N ILE A 272 -6.96 -15.62 8.05
CA ILE A 272 -6.15 -16.81 7.79
C ILE A 272 -4.77 -16.59 8.40
N GLN A 273 -4.29 -17.58 9.15
CA GLN A 273 -2.98 -17.56 9.77
C GLN A 273 -1.99 -18.35 8.91
N ILE A 274 -0.77 -17.83 8.80
CA ILE A 274 0.34 -18.50 8.11
C ILE A 274 1.19 -19.15 9.19
N SER A 275 1.44 -20.44 9.11
CA SER A 275 2.34 -21.17 10.02
C SER A 275 3.76 -21.23 9.45
N TYR A 276 3.87 -21.46 8.14
CA TYR A 276 5.13 -21.44 7.42
C TYR A 276 4.92 -20.79 6.06
N GLY A 277 5.92 -20.08 5.57
CA GLY A 277 5.85 -19.47 4.26
C GLY A 277 7.22 -19.30 3.64
N ARG A 278 7.28 -19.49 2.33
CA ARG A 278 8.44 -19.21 1.50
C ARG A 278 8.02 -18.36 0.32
N PHE A 279 8.82 -17.36 0.02
CA PHE A 279 8.69 -16.48 -1.14
C PHE A 279 10.03 -16.43 -1.84
N ALA A 280 10.04 -16.60 -3.16
CA ALA A 280 11.22 -16.39 -3.99
C ALA A 280 10.83 -15.76 -5.32
N ALA A 281 11.41 -14.58 -5.60
CA ALA A 281 11.41 -14.00 -6.93
C ALA A 281 12.47 -14.69 -7.81
N LYS A 282 12.14 -14.98 -9.07
CA LYS A 282 13.00 -15.59 -10.09
C LYS A 282 13.43 -14.55 -11.13
N GLU A 283 14.45 -14.87 -11.91
CA GLU A 283 15.10 -13.94 -12.87
C GLU A 283 14.19 -13.37 -13.96
N LYS A 284 13.02 -13.96 -14.24
CA LYS A 284 12.08 -13.53 -15.30
C LYS A 284 10.85 -12.77 -14.78
N MET A 285 10.95 -12.17 -13.60
CA MET A 285 9.81 -11.60 -12.87
C MET A 285 8.74 -12.63 -12.49
N ASP A 286 8.97 -13.93 -12.69
CA ASP A 286 8.11 -14.94 -12.08
C ASP A 286 8.47 -15.08 -10.61
N CYS A 287 7.48 -15.24 -9.75
CA CYS A 287 7.70 -15.54 -8.34
C CYS A 287 6.92 -16.77 -7.92
N GLU A 288 7.46 -17.46 -6.93
CA GLU A 288 6.86 -18.65 -6.34
C GLU A 288 6.68 -18.42 -4.85
N ILE A 289 5.45 -18.65 -4.38
CA ILE A 289 5.07 -18.48 -2.99
C ILE A 289 4.41 -19.76 -2.51
N ASP A 290 4.97 -20.35 -1.46
CA ASP A 290 4.40 -21.50 -0.75
C ASP A 290 4.00 -21.08 0.64
N LEU A 291 2.71 -21.21 1.00
CA LEU A 291 2.18 -20.83 2.31
C LEU A 291 1.46 -22.01 2.95
N PHE A 292 1.94 -22.45 4.10
CA PHE A 292 1.20 -23.37 4.97
C PHE A 292 0.31 -22.54 5.89
N ILE A 293 -1.00 -22.64 5.68
CA ILE A 293 -2.00 -21.82 6.34
C ILE A 293 -3.00 -22.65 7.17
N VAL A 294 -3.64 -21.97 8.13
CA VAL A 294 -4.76 -22.47 8.91
C VAL A 294 -5.85 -21.42 9.03
N GLN A 295 -7.08 -21.87 9.26
CA GLN A 295 -8.19 -20.99 9.63
C GLN A 295 -7.96 -20.43 11.04
N ALA A 296 -8.76 -19.42 11.41
CA ALA A 296 -8.76 -18.82 12.74
C ALA A 296 -9.00 -19.82 13.89
N ASP A 297 -9.64 -20.97 13.63
CA ASP A 297 -9.85 -22.04 14.61
C ASP A 297 -8.65 -23.00 14.72
N GLY A 298 -7.54 -22.70 14.03
CA GLY A 298 -6.32 -23.49 14.00
C GLY A 298 -6.38 -24.72 13.10
N LYS A 299 -7.47 -24.94 12.34
CA LYS A 299 -7.63 -26.11 11.47
C LYS A 299 -7.33 -25.78 10.01
N LYS A 300 -6.86 -26.79 9.27
CA LYS A 300 -6.74 -26.72 7.81
C LYS A 300 -8.09 -26.45 7.14
N ILE A 301 -8.06 -25.82 5.97
CA ILE A 301 -9.25 -25.57 5.15
C ILE A 301 -9.55 -26.85 4.37
N VAL A 302 -10.57 -27.60 4.79
CA VAL A 302 -10.98 -28.87 4.14
C VAL A 302 -12.12 -28.67 3.14
N ASP A 303 -13.02 -27.71 3.42
CA ASP A 303 -14.18 -27.42 2.60
C ASP A 303 -13.75 -26.89 1.21
N PRO A 304 -14.07 -27.60 0.11
CA PRO A 304 -13.70 -27.18 -1.24
C PRO A 304 -14.27 -25.80 -1.62
N SER A 305 -15.43 -25.42 -1.10
CA SER A 305 -16.04 -24.11 -1.37
C SER A 305 -15.20 -22.99 -0.77
N LYS A 306 -14.69 -23.18 0.46
CA LYS A 306 -13.78 -22.23 1.11
C LYS A 306 -12.43 -22.16 0.42
N GLN A 307 -11.90 -23.30 -0.01
CA GLN A 307 -10.66 -23.37 -0.79
C GLN A 307 -10.78 -22.59 -2.11
N ASN A 308 -11.86 -22.83 -2.85
CA ASN A 308 -12.13 -22.13 -4.11
C ASN A 308 -12.31 -20.64 -3.88
N ALA A 309 -13.09 -20.22 -2.87
CA ALA A 309 -13.27 -18.81 -2.55
C ALA A 309 -11.95 -18.10 -2.22
N LEU A 310 -11.06 -18.75 -1.47
CA LEU A 310 -9.72 -18.23 -1.18
C LEU A 310 -8.87 -18.11 -2.46
N CYS A 311 -8.83 -19.16 -3.27
CA CYS A 311 -8.10 -19.16 -4.54
C CYS A 311 -8.57 -18.06 -5.47
N SER A 312 -9.88 -17.97 -5.72
CA SER A 312 -10.48 -16.92 -6.57
C SER A 312 -10.16 -15.53 -6.04
N ARG A 313 -10.18 -15.36 -4.71
CA ARG A 313 -9.81 -14.08 -4.10
C ARG A 313 -8.35 -13.72 -4.35
N ILE A 314 -7.42 -14.63 -4.05
CA ILE A 314 -5.98 -14.39 -4.29
C ILE A 314 -5.74 -14.07 -5.76
N ARG A 315 -6.35 -14.82 -6.69
CA ARG A 315 -6.22 -14.57 -8.13
C ARG A 315 -6.68 -13.18 -8.52
N MET A 316 -7.85 -12.76 -8.04
CA MET A 316 -8.37 -11.41 -8.31
C MET A 316 -7.41 -10.32 -7.84
N GLU A 317 -6.93 -10.43 -6.60
CA GLU A 317 -6.05 -9.41 -6.00
C GLU A 317 -4.67 -9.38 -6.66
N LEU A 318 -4.20 -10.51 -7.21
CA LEU A 318 -2.92 -10.57 -7.91
C LEU A 318 -3.02 -10.20 -9.39
N PHE A 319 -4.17 -10.42 -10.02
CA PHE A 319 -4.38 -10.04 -11.41
C PHE A 319 -4.49 -8.52 -11.58
N ARG A 320 -5.20 -7.85 -10.67
CA ARG A 320 -5.33 -6.38 -10.63
C ARG A 320 -5.23 -5.87 -9.20
N PRO A 321 -4.02 -5.77 -8.62
CA PRO A 321 -3.81 -5.26 -7.26
C PRO A 321 -4.33 -3.83 -7.06
N LEU A 322 -4.27 -3.06 -8.14
CA LEU A 322 -4.87 -1.73 -8.26
C LEU A 322 -5.73 -1.72 -9.53
N ARG A 323 -6.74 -0.85 -9.60
CA ARG A 323 -7.47 -0.60 -10.84
C ARG A 323 -7.10 0.76 -11.37
N VAL A 324 -6.65 0.84 -12.61
CA VAL A 324 -6.32 2.09 -13.30
C VAL A 324 -7.26 2.22 -14.49
N ALA A 325 -7.83 3.39 -14.68
CA ALA A 325 -8.65 3.69 -15.84
C ALA A 325 -8.50 5.17 -16.20
N LEU A 326 -8.46 5.47 -17.50
CA LEU A 326 -8.56 6.83 -17.99
C LEU A 326 -9.96 7.07 -18.57
N VAL A 327 -10.72 7.99 -17.98
CA VAL A 327 -12.09 8.31 -18.38
C VAL A 327 -12.22 9.76 -18.86
N ASN A 328 -13.37 10.12 -19.42
CA ASN A 328 -13.70 11.49 -19.78
C ASN A 328 -14.60 12.13 -18.73
N ARG A 329 -14.23 13.32 -18.28
CA ARG A 329 -15.09 14.20 -17.51
C ARG A 329 -15.47 15.40 -18.38
N GLY A 330 -16.46 15.20 -19.26
CA GLY A 330 -16.75 16.16 -20.31
C GLY A 330 -15.65 16.12 -21.38
N PRO A 331 -15.02 17.24 -21.74
CA PRO A 331 -13.90 17.25 -22.70
C PRO A 331 -12.60 16.75 -22.09
N ASP A 332 -12.45 16.83 -20.77
CA ASP A 332 -11.15 16.67 -20.10
C ASP A 332 -10.89 15.21 -19.69
N PRO A 333 -9.67 14.69 -19.88
CA PRO A 333 -9.27 13.37 -19.39
C PRO A 333 -9.11 13.35 -17.86
N GLU A 334 -9.75 12.37 -17.23
CA GLU A 334 -9.64 12.12 -15.79
C GLU A 334 -9.03 10.73 -15.56
N LEU A 335 -7.87 10.68 -14.92
CA LEU A 335 -7.22 9.46 -14.49
C LEU A 335 -7.82 9.00 -13.16
N LEU A 336 -8.18 7.72 -13.11
CA LEU A 336 -8.72 7.06 -11.94
C LEU A 336 -7.79 5.95 -11.51
N VAL A 337 -7.41 5.93 -10.24
CA VAL A 337 -6.73 4.78 -9.62
C VAL A 337 -7.52 4.36 -8.39
N ALA A 338 -7.90 3.09 -8.30
CA ALA A 338 -8.58 2.53 -7.14
C ALA A 338 -7.63 1.60 -6.39
N ASN A 339 -7.38 1.94 -5.12
CA ASN A 339 -6.55 1.20 -4.19
C ASN A 339 -7.43 0.49 -3.16
N PRO A 340 -7.41 -0.84 -3.08
CA PRO A 340 -8.24 -1.55 -2.12
C PRO A 340 -7.69 -1.40 -0.69
N VAL A 341 -8.57 -1.10 0.26
CA VAL A 341 -8.20 -0.79 1.64
C VAL A 341 -8.37 -2.04 2.53
N GLU A 342 -7.41 -2.26 3.44
CA GLU A 342 -7.50 -3.27 4.52
C GLU A 342 -8.70 -3.00 5.42
N LEU A 343 -9.21 -4.03 6.12
CA LEU A 343 -10.26 -3.83 7.13
C LEU A 343 -9.86 -2.87 8.27
N CYS A 344 -8.55 -2.67 8.50
CA CYS A 344 -8.05 -1.69 9.47
C CYS A 344 -7.94 -0.26 8.90
N GLY A 345 -8.47 0.00 7.70
CA GLY A 345 -8.50 1.32 7.07
C GLY A 345 -7.18 1.77 6.46
N LYS A 346 -6.21 0.86 6.28
CA LYS A 346 -4.92 1.16 5.63
C LYS A 346 -4.94 0.69 4.17
N GLY A 347 -4.60 1.58 3.25
CA GLY A 347 -4.39 1.24 1.85
C GLY A 347 -2.93 0.87 1.55
N ARG A 348 -2.69 0.40 0.32
CA ARG A 348 -1.34 0.28 -0.23
C ARG A 348 -0.61 1.64 -0.16
N PRO A 349 0.59 1.71 0.44
CA PRO A 349 1.34 2.96 0.54
C PRO A 349 1.91 3.38 -0.82
N LEU A 350 2.29 4.66 -0.92
CA LEU A 350 2.96 5.27 -2.07
C LEU A 350 2.16 5.36 -3.38
N VAL A 351 0.87 4.98 -3.41
CA VAL A 351 0.05 5.04 -4.63
C VAL A 351 0.01 6.46 -5.22
N PHE A 352 -0.26 7.49 -4.41
CA PHE A 352 -0.24 8.88 -4.92
C PHE A 352 1.15 9.34 -5.39
N TYR A 353 2.19 8.91 -4.68
CA TYR A 353 3.56 9.20 -5.04
C TYR A 353 3.89 8.63 -6.43
N ASP A 354 3.50 7.38 -6.68
CA ASP A 354 3.74 6.71 -7.97
C ASP A 354 2.90 7.33 -9.10
N ILE A 355 1.64 7.71 -8.84
CA ILE A 355 0.80 8.42 -9.83
C ILE A 355 1.45 9.75 -10.23
N THR A 356 1.80 10.58 -9.25
CA THR A 356 2.39 11.90 -9.51
C THR A 356 3.78 11.79 -10.15
N LEU A 357 4.55 10.75 -9.81
CA LEU A 357 5.84 10.47 -10.44
C LEU A 357 5.67 10.11 -11.92
N ALA A 358 4.73 9.20 -12.23
CA ALA A 358 4.45 8.79 -13.60
C ALA A 358 4.05 9.97 -14.48
N LEU A 359 3.13 10.82 -13.99
CA LEU A 359 2.67 12.00 -14.71
C LEU A 359 3.79 13.04 -14.87
N LYS A 360 4.65 13.22 -13.86
CA LYS A 360 5.85 14.05 -13.98
C LYS A 360 6.80 13.53 -15.06
N MET A 361 7.05 12.23 -15.12
CA MET A 361 7.93 11.60 -16.13
C MET A 361 7.35 11.69 -17.55
N LEU A 362 6.03 11.70 -17.68
CA LEU A 362 5.34 11.86 -18.95
C LEU A 362 5.18 13.32 -19.40
N ASP A 363 5.63 14.29 -18.60
CA ASP A 363 5.37 15.71 -18.86
C ASP A 363 3.87 16.00 -19.01
N THR A 364 3.06 15.36 -18.16
CA THR A 364 1.60 15.55 -18.14
C THR A 364 1.21 16.40 -16.94
N GLY A 365 0.55 17.53 -17.20
CA GLY A 365 0.07 18.44 -16.18
C GLY A 365 -1.07 17.84 -15.36
N ILE A 366 -1.17 18.27 -14.09
CA ILE A 366 -2.28 17.90 -13.20
C ILE A 366 -3.05 19.18 -12.91
N PHE A 367 -4.26 19.29 -13.45
CA PHE A 367 -5.13 20.44 -13.19
C PHE A 367 -5.76 20.35 -11.79
N SER A 368 -6.22 19.16 -11.42
CA SER A 368 -6.75 18.90 -10.09
C SER A 368 -6.60 17.44 -9.70
N ALA A 369 -6.52 17.17 -8.40
CA ALA A 369 -6.53 15.82 -7.87
C ALA A 369 -7.33 15.74 -6.57
N GLU A 370 -8.04 14.63 -6.42
CA GLU A 370 -8.84 14.29 -5.25
C GLU A 370 -8.57 12.86 -4.79
N ILE A 371 -8.41 12.67 -3.48
CA ILE A 371 -8.35 11.35 -2.85
C ILE A 371 -9.55 11.22 -1.91
N SER A 372 -10.32 10.16 -2.09
CA SER A 372 -11.54 9.90 -1.33
C SER A 372 -11.73 8.41 -1.09
N ARG A 373 -12.45 8.04 -0.02
CA ARG A 373 -12.80 6.65 0.28
C ARG A 373 -14.23 6.35 -0.17
N HIS A 374 -14.41 5.13 -0.68
CA HIS A 374 -15.67 4.65 -1.22
C HIS A 374 -15.90 3.19 -0.84
N MET A 375 -17.14 2.85 -0.50
CA MET A 375 -17.56 1.45 -0.32
C MET A 375 -18.04 0.88 -1.66
N ILE A 376 -17.31 -0.08 -2.22
CA ILE A 376 -17.62 -0.77 -3.48
C ILE A 376 -17.65 -2.28 -3.22
N GLY A 377 -18.79 -2.93 -3.50
CA GLY A 377 -18.93 -4.38 -3.32
C GLY A 377 -18.69 -4.85 -1.88
N GLY A 378 -19.04 -4.04 -0.87
CA GLY A 378 -18.81 -4.38 0.54
C GLY A 378 -17.36 -4.21 1.02
N ARG A 379 -16.46 -3.67 0.18
CA ARG A 379 -15.08 -3.32 0.55
C ARG A 379 -14.84 -1.82 0.47
N GLU A 380 -14.00 -1.29 1.35
CA GLU A 380 -13.51 0.08 1.24
C GLU A 380 -12.39 0.18 0.18
N TRP A 381 -12.46 1.23 -0.64
CA TRP A 381 -11.48 1.58 -1.65
C TRP A 381 -11.08 3.05 -1.49
N GLU A 382 -9.79 3.31 -1.64
CA GLU A 382 -9.25 4.65 -1.76
C GLU A 382 -9.11 4.97 -3.25
N VAL A 383 -9.86 5.96 -3.71
CA VAL A 383 -9.95 6.33 -5.12
C VAL A 383 -9.24 7.67 -5.33
N TYR A 384 -8.26 7.63 -6.22
CA TYR A 384 -7.48 8.75 -6.70
C TYR A 384 -8.11 9.22 -8.01
N ARG A 385 -8.58 10.46 -8.04
CA ARG A 385 -9.14 11.10 -9.23
C ARG A 385 -8.23 12.24 -9.61
N VAL A 386 -7.63 12.20 -10.80
CA VAL A 386 -6.66 13.20 -11.25
C VAL A 386 -7.14 13.73 -12.59
N LEU A 387 -7.60 14.98 -12.61
CA LEU A 387 -7.92 15.69 -13.84
C LEU A 387 -6.62 16.16 -14.47
N LEU A 388 -6.33 15.70 -15.68
CA LEU A 388 -5.10 16.04 -16.38
C LEU A 388 -5.29 17.33 -17.16
N ASP A 389 -4.25 18.14 -17.20
CA ASP A 389 -4.18 19.32 -18.05
C ASP A 389 -3.55 18.91 -19.39
N GLU A 390 -4.32 18.95 -20.48
CA GLU A 390 -3.79 18.63 -21.82
C GLU A 390 -2.96 19.79 -22.41
N GLY A 391 -3.01 21.00 -21.85
CA GLY A 391 -2.30 22.17 -22.36
C GLY A 391 -2.55 22.48 -23.85
N ASP A 392 -1.80 23.45 -24.40
CA ASP A 392 -1.82 23.78 -25.86
C ASP A 392 -0.85 22.88 -26.68
N GLY A 393 -0.32 21.80 -26.08
CA GLY A 393 0.76 20.97 -26.62
C GLY A 393 0.31 19.69 -27.35
N PHE A 394 1.28 18.83 -27.72
CA PHE A 394 0.99 17.49 -28.23
C PHE A 394 0.44 16.61 -27.09
N SER A 395 -0.83 16.22 -27.18
CA SER A 395 -1.44 15.35 -26.18
C SER A 395 -0.77 13.97 -26.18
N VAL A 396 -0.32 13.54 -24.99
CA VAL A 396 0.20 12.18 -24.79
C VAL A 396 -0.93 11.20 -25.08
N PRO A 397 -0.70 10.13 -25.87
CA PRO A 397 -1.74 9.14 -26.11
C PRO A 397 -2.26 8.56 -24.80
N ARG A 398 -3.58 8.49 -24.68
CA ARG A 398 -4.28 8.01 -23.48
C ARG A 398 -3.79 6.66 -22.96
N SER A 399 -3.58 5.70 -23.86
CA SER A 399 -3.05 4.38 -23.52
C SER A 399 -1.66 4.45 -22.91
N LYS A 400 -0.83 5.41 -23.34
CA LYS A 400 0.52 5.63 -22.80
C LYS A 400 0.48 6.20 -21.39
N ILE A 401 -0.49 7.07 -21.08
CA ILE A 401 -0.69 7.59 -19.72
C ILE A 401 -1.08 6.45 -18.77
N GLU A 402 -2.10 5.69 -19.15
CA GLU A 402 -2.59 4.55 -18.37
C GLU A 402 -1.49 3.50 -18.14
N GLU A 403 -0.76 3.13 -19.20
CA GLU A 403 0.34 2.16 -19.13
C GLU A 403 1.50 2.66 -18.24
N ALA A 404 1.90 3.93 -18.37
CA ALA A 404 3.00 4.47 -17.57
C ALA A 404 2.66 4.57 -16.08
N VAL A 405 1.41 4.97 -15.76
CA VAL A 405 0.91 4.97 -14.39
C VAL A 405 0.86 3.55 -13.85
N TRP A 406 0.33 2.60 -14.63
CA TRP A 406 0.28 1.19 -14.25
C TRP A 406 1.67 0.61 -13.97
N ARG A 407 2.63 0.83 -14.88
CA ARG A 407 4.03 0.35 -14.73
C ARG A 407 4.70 0.93 -13.48
N ASN A 408 4.55 2.24 -13.23
CA ASN A 408 5.09 2.87 -12.01
C ASN A 408 4.48 2.29 -10.73
N LEU A 409 3.16 2.09 -10.72
CA LEU A 409 2.46 1.49 -9.58
C LEU A 409 2.92 0.06 -9.32
N MET A 410 3.13 -0.73 -10.38
CA MET A 410 3.62 -2.12 -10.30
C MET A 410 5.15 -2.22 -10.14
N GLY A 411 5.88 -1.11 -10.24
CA GLY A 411 7.35 -1.11 -10.21
C GLY A 411 7.99 -1.87 -11.37
N TRP A 412 7.34 -1.85 -12.55
CA TRP A 412 7.87 -2.44 -13.78
C TRP A 412 8.63 -1.36 -14.56
N GLU A 413 9.83 -1.71 -15.04
CA GLU A 413 10.63 -0.83 -15.90
C GLU A 413 9.94 -0.56 -17.21
#